data_AF-A0A0C9TEC2-F1
#
_entry.id   AF-A0A0C9TEC2-F1
#
_cell.length_a   1.000
_cell.length_b   1.000
_cell.length_c   1.000
_cell.angle_alpha   90.00
_cell.angle_beta   90.00
_cell.angle_gamma   90.00
#
_symmetry.space_group_name_H-M   'P 1'
#
loop_
_entity.id
_entity.type
_entity.pdbx_description
1 polymer ?
#
loop_
_entity_poly.entity_id
_entity_poly.type
_entity_poly.pdbx_seq_one_letter_code
_entity_poly.pdbx_strand_id
1 'polypeptide(L)'
;MAALWDGMNNRLDDLEARLATSEQLSVTRMYNMSLSGGATLRWPVDLLPPNWPGTPRELAAMTVATCQAIAAALGLPPIAGGHPTVHQRRTQIMSHIGCFQIAGTMVI
;
A
#
# COMPACT_ATOMS: atom_id res chain seq x y z
N MET A 1 -15.46 -7.29 -37.62
CA MET A 1 -14.95 -8.39 -36.77
C MET A 1 -13.64 -8.06 -36.05
N ALA A 2 -12.75 -7.21 -36.59
CA ALA A 2 -11.49 -6.84 -35.92
C ALA A 2 -11.68 -6.11 -34.55
N ALA A 3 -12.59 -5.15 -34.44
CA ALA A 3 -12.79 -4.37 -33.21
C ALA A 3 -13.26 -5.17 -31.98
N LEU A 4 -13.95 -6.31 -32.19
CA LEU A 4 -14.39 -7.20 -31.11
C LEU A 4 -13.22 -8.01 -30.54
N TRP A 5 -12.26 -8.37 -31.39
CA TRP A 5 -11.05 -9.10 -30.99
C TRP A 5 -10.08 -8.20 -30.22
N ASP A 6 -9.87 -6.96 -30.69
CA ASP A 6 -9.01 -5.98 -30.01
C ASP A 6 -9.55 -5.61 -28.62
N GLY A 7 -10.88 -5.46 -28.47
CA GLY A 7 -11.51 -5.20 -27.18
C GLY A 7 -11.39 -6.35 -26.18
N MET A 8 -11.27 -7.60 -26.65
CA MET A 8 -11.08 -8.77 -25.78
C MET A 8 -9.64 -8.88 -25.30
N ASN A 9 -8.65 -8.64 -26.16
CA ASN A 9 -7.23 -8.68 -25.77
C ASN A 9 -6.90 -7.62 -24.71
N ASN A 10 -7.38 -6.39 -24.89
CA ASN A 10 -7.21 -5.33 -23.90
C ASN A 10 -7.78 -5.67 -22.52
N ARG A 11 -8.88 -6.44 -22.46
CA ARG A 11 -9.48 -6.88 -21.19
C ARG A 11 -8.69 -8.00 -20.54
N LEU A 12 -8.10 -8.89 -21.34
CA LEU A 12 -7.24 -9.95 -20.83
C LEU A 12 -5.97 -9.34 -20.23
N ASP A 13 -5.33 -8.42 -20.95
CA ASP A 13 -4.15 -7.70 -20.47
C ASP A 13 -4.42 -6.94 -19.16
N ASP A 14 -5.57 -6.27 -19.03
CA ASP A 14 -5.98 -5.61 -17.78
C ASP A 14 -6.17 -6.60 -16.62
N LEU A 15 -6.79 -7.76 -16.89
CA LEU A 15 -7.00 -8.79 -15.88
C LEU A 15 -5.67 -9.40 -15.42
N GLU A 16 -4.75 -9.66 -16.33
CA GLU A 16 -3.42 -10.18 -16.03
C GLU A 16 -2.61 -9.17 -15.19
N ALA A 17 -2.62 -7.89 -15.58
CA ALA A 17 -1.96 -6.82 -14.81
C ALA A 17 -2.52 -6.69 -13.39
N ARG A 18 -3.84 -6.81 -13.24
CA ARG A 18 -4.52 -6.77 -11.93
C ARG A 18 -4.19 -8.00 -11.08
N LEU A 19 -4.08 -9.17 -11.70
CA LEU A 19 -3.72 -10.40 -10.99
C LEU A 19 -2.29 -10.31 -10.46
N ALA A 20 -1.33 -9.91 -11.30
CA ALA A 20 0.07 -9.73 -10.91
C ALA A 20 0.21 -8.72 -9.75
N THR A 21 -0.51 -7.59 -9.83
CA THR A 21 -0.54 -6.59 -8.77
C THR A 21 -1.12 -7.16 -7.46
N SER A 22 -2.16 -7.98 -7.55
CA SER A 22 -2.78 -8.62 -6.38
C SER A 22 -1.85 -9.64 -5.73
N GLU A 23 -1.12 -10.43 -6.52
CA GLU A 23 -0.12 -11.38 -6.00
C GLU A 23 1.04 -10.65 -5.32
N GLN A 24 1.58 -9.61 -5.95
CA GLN A 24 2.64 -8.77 -5.37
C GLN A 24 2.18 -8.17 -4.04
N LEU A 25 0.96 -7.62 -3.97
CA LEU A 25 0.39 -7.09 -2.75
C LEU A 25 0.24 -8.17 -1.66
N SER A 26 -0.19 -9.38 -2.02
CA SER A 26 -0.32 -10.50 -1.09
C SER A 26 1.03 -10.89 -0.47
N VAL A 27 2.07 -11.02 -1.29
CA VAL A 27 3.43 -11.32 -0.83
C VAL A 27 3.98 -10.20 0.06
N THR A 28 3.77 -8.94 -0.33
CA THR A 28 4.15 -7.78 0.48
C THR A 28 3.46 -7.80 1.84
N ARG A 29 2.14 -8.07 1.88
CA ARG A 29 1.37 -8.18 3.13
C ARG A 29 1.90 -9.30 4.02
N MET A 30 2.08 -10.49 3.48
CA MET A 30 2.60 -11.63 4.23
C MET A 30 3.96 -11.32 4.86
N TYR A 31 4.87 -10.73 4.07
CA TYR A 31 6.17 -10.32 4.55
C TYR A 31 6.04 -9.28 5.67
N ASN A 32 5.33 -8.17 5.41
CA ASN A 32 5.22 -7.06 6.35
C ASN A 32 4.53 -7.44 7.67
N MET A 33 3.55 -8.36 7.62
CA MET A 33 2.88 -8.86 8.83
C MET A 33 3.80 -9.69 9.71
N SER A 34 4.84 -10.31 9.13
CA SER A 34 5.85 -11.08 9.87
C SER A 34 6.97 -10.22 10.47
N LEU A 35 7.00 -8.92 10.17
CA LEU A 35 8.08 -8.02 10.60
C LEU A 35 7.96 -7.62 12.06
N SER A 36 9.11 -7.56 12.75
CA SER A 36 9.26 -6.82 13.99
C SER A 36 9.45 -5.31 13.70
N GLY A 37 9.17 -4.45 14.68
CA GLY A 37 9.03 -3.00 14.47
C GLY A 37 10.26 -2.24 13.92
N GLY A 38 11.44 -2.87 13.82
CA GLY A 38 12.66 -2.31 13.24
C GLY A 38 13.11 -2.93 11.91
N ALA A 39 12.39 -3.93 11.39
CA ALA A 39 12.74 -4.57 10.13
C ALA A 39 12.29 -3.75 8.92
N THR A 40 12.99 -3.90 7.79
CA THR A 40 12.74 -3.14 6.56
C THR A 40 11.37 -3.45 5.97
N LEU A 41 10.56 -2.42 5.73
CA LEU A 41 9.27 -2.52 5.04
C LEU A 41 9.45 -2.87 3.56
N ARG A 42 8.56 -3.72 3.06
CA ARG A 42 8.38 -3.90 1.62
C ARG A 42 7.18 -3.11 1.13
N TRP A 43 7.31 -2.60 -0.08
CA TRP A 43 6.25 -1.85 -0.75
C TRP A 43 5.81 -2.60 -2.02
N PRO A 44 4.51 -2.57 -2.37
CA PRO A 44 3.98 -3.22 -3.56
C PRO A 44 4.10 -2.29 -4.78
N VAL A 45 5.24 -1.60 -4.93
CA VAL A 45 5.54 -0.69 -6.04
C VAL A 45 6.98 -0.88 -6.47
N ASP A 46 7.25 -0.80 -7.77
CA ASP A 46 8.57 -1.10 -8.33
C ASP A 46 9.58 0.04 -8.11
N LEU A 47 9.10 1.27 -8.04
CA LEU A 47 9.90 2.48 -7.84
C LEU A 47 9.52 3.14 -6.53
N LEU A 48 10.38 2.98 -5.52
CA LEU A 48 10.22 3.65 -4.24
C LEU A 48 10.85 5.05 -4.27
N PRO A 49 10.07 6.12 -4.07
CA PRO A 49 10.65 7.44 -3.88
C PRO A 49 11.55 7.47 -2.63
N PRO A 50 12.66 8.23 -2.63
CA PRO A 50 13.68 8.18 -1.58
C PRO A 50 13.19 8.68 -0.21
N ASN A 51 12.04 9.35 -0.16
CA ASN A 51 11.42 9.89 1.05
C ASN A 51 10.34 8.98 1.66
N TRP A 52 10.18 7.76 1.15
CA TRP A 52 9.23 6.79 1.72
C TRP A 52 9.84 6.10 2.94
N PRO A 53 9.01 5.79 3.96
CA PRO A 53 9.54 5.19 5.17
C PRO A 53 10.02 3.77 4.88
N GLY A 54 11.24 3.49 5.33
CA GLY A 54 11.88 2.19 5.21
C GLY A 54 11.53 1.25 6.37
N THR A 55 10.97 1.77 7.46
CA THR A 55 10.59 0.97 8.64
C THR A 55 9.17 1.28 9.14
N PRO A 56 8.51 0.37 9.85
CA PRO A 56 7.20 0.62 10.45
C PRO A 56 7.20 1.87 11.36
N ARG A 57 8.31 2.09 12.10
CA ARG A 57 8.48 3.24 13.00
C ARG A 57 8.49 4.56 12.24
N GLU A 58 9.18 4.64 11.11
CA GLU A 58 9.18 5.84 10.26
C GLU A 58 7.79 6.07 9.66
N LEU A 59 7.09 5.01 9.28
CA LEU A 59 5.71 5.07 8.78
C LEU A 59 4.77 5.65 9.85
N ALA A 60 4.92 5.23 11.10
CA ALA A 60 4.18 5.76 12.23
C ALA A 60 4.50 7.25 12.54
N ALA A 61 5.64 7.79 12.07
CA ALA A 61 6.06 9.16 12.30
C ALA A 61 5.72 10.14 11.14
N MET A 62 5.13 9.67 10.04
CA MET A 62 4.94 10.47 8.80
C MET A 62 4.03 11.69 8.90
N THR A 63 4.34 12.75 8.16
CA THR A 63 3.46 13.93 8.04
C THR A 63 2.21 13.69 7.18
N VAL A 64 1.22 14.61 7.24
CA VAL A 64 0.03 14.60 6.35
C VAL A 64 0.45 14.51 4.88
N ALA A 65 1.38 15.35 4.45
CA ALA A 65 1.78 15.47 3.04
C ALA A 65 2.40 14.17 2.52
N THR A 66 3.28 13.55 3.33
CA THR A 66 3.90 12.27 2.99
C THR A 66 2.85 11.16 2.88
N CYS A 67 1.90 11.09 3.82
CA CYS A 67 0.80 10.13 3.77
C CYS A 67 -0.08 10.30 2.53
N GLN A 68 -0.35 11.53 2.10
CA GLN A 68 -1.13 11.80 0.90
C GLN A 68 -0.39 11.37 -0.37
N ALA A 69 0.89 11.67 -0.47
CA ALA A 69 1.72 11.25 -1.61
C ALA A 69 1.78 9.71 -1.74
N ILE A 70 1.98 9.00 -0.63
CA ILE A 70 1.99 7.54 -0.61
C ILE A 70 0.61 6.98 -0.97
N ALA A 71 -0.46 7.53 -0.40
CA ALA A 71 -1.82 7.09 -0.72
C ALA A 71 -2.15 7.27 -2.21
N ALA A 72 -1.71 8.35 -2.83
CA ALA A 72 -1.87 8.59 -4.26
C ALA A 72 -1.08 7.57 -5.11
N ALA A 73 0.18 7.32 -4.75
CA ALA A 73 1.02 6.35 -5.44
C ALA A 73 0.52 4.90 -5.33
N LEU A 74 -0.09 4.55 -4.21
CA LEU A 74 -0.74 3.24 -4.00
C LEU A 74 -2.16 3.15 -4.59
N GLY A 75 -2.66 4.22 -5.22
CA GLY A 75 -4.03 4.25 -5.75
C GLY A 75 -5.12 4.08 -4.68
N LEU A 76 -4.84 4.46 -3.42
CA LEU A 76 -5.78 4.28 -2.33
C LEU A 76 -6.98 5.22 -2.46
N PRO A 77 -8.20 4.74 -2.18
CA PRO A 77 -9.39 5.56 -2.30
C PRO A 77 -9.32 6.75 -1.32
N PRO A 78 -9.95 7.89 -1.66
CA PRO A 78 -10.11 8.99 -0.74
C PRO A 78 -10.91 8.54 0.48
N ILE A 79 -10.54 9.05 1.65
CA ILE A 79 -11.28 8.81 2.89
C ILE A 79 -12.49 9.75 2.89
N ALA A 80 -13.67 9.21 3.21
CA ALA A 80 -14.90 9.97 3.30
C ALA A 80 -14.80 11.11 4.32
N GLY A 81 -15.37 12.27 4.01
CA GLY A 81 -15.38 13.44 4.90
C GLY A 81 -14.42 14.58 4.54
N GLY A 82 -13.79 14.56 3.37
CA GLY A 82 -13.08 15.70 2.76
C GLY A 82 -11.70 16.05 3.35
N HIS A 83 -11.51 15.84 4.66
CA HIS A 83 -10.26 16.17 5.37
C HIS A 83 -9.77 14.99 6.22
N PRO A 84 -9.17 13.96 5.61
CA PRO A 84 -8.63 12.85 6.39
C PRO A 84 -7.52 13.30 7.33
N THR A 85 -7.57 12.80 8.57
CA THR A 85 -6.47 12.98 9.51
C THR A 85 -5.26 12.15 9.07
N VAL A 86 -4.06 12.58 9.49
CA VAL A 86 -2.83 11.80 9.29
C VAL A 86 -3.00 10.37 9.78
N HIS A 87 -3.61 10.21 10.96
CA HIS A 87 -3.84 8.90 11.56
C HIS A 87 -4.68 8.00 10.64
N GLN A 88 -5.80 8.50 10.11
CA GLN A 88 -6.64 7.71 9.20
C GLN A 88 -5.88 7.28 7.93
N ARG A 89 -5.08 8.18 7.34
CA ARG A 89 -4.26 7.82 6.16
C ARG A 89 -3.17 6.82 6.49
N ARG A 90 -2.46 6.97 7.63
CA ARG A 90 -1.47 6.00 8.09
C ARG A 90 -2.11 4.63 8.26
N THR A 91 -3.26 4.54 8.93
CA THR A 91 -4.00 3.29 9.11
C THR A 91 -4.40 2.66 7.78
N GLN A 92 -4.87 3.45 6.82
CA GLN A 92 -5.23 2.95 5.49
C GLN A 92 -4.01 2.39 4.74
N ILE A 93 -2.86 3.08 4.78
CA ILE A 93 -1.62 2.62 4.16
C ILE A 93 -1.12 1.34 4.84
N MET A 94 -1.05 1.35 6.17
CA MET A 94 -0.65 0.20 7.01
C MET A 94 -1.51 -1.03 6.71
N SER A 95 -2.82 -0.87 6.66
CA SER A 95 -3.76 -1.94 6.30
C SER A 95 -3.56 -2.43 4.86
N HIS A 96 -3.29 -1.51 3.93
CA HIS A 96 -3.06 -1.86 2.54
C HIS A 96 -1.79 -2.71 2.38
N ILE A 97 -0.67 -2.32 2.97
CA ILE A 97 0.62 -3.03 2.82
C ILE A 97 0.83 -4.16 3.83
N GLY A 98 -0.13 -4.39 4.74
CA GLY A 98 -0.04 -5.45 5.76
C GLY A 98 0.96 -5.16 6.88
N CYS A 99 1.12 -3.89 7.25
CA CYS A 99 2.01 -3.49 8.35
C CYS A 99 1.16 -2.96 9.50
N PHE A 100 0.90 -3.79 10.51
CA PHE A 100 0.38 -3.31 11.79
C PHE A 100 1.54 -3.30 12.76
N GLN A 101 2.17 -2.15 12.93
CA GLN A 101 2.96 -1.97 14.12
C GLN A 101 1.97 -2.07 15.27
N ILE A 102 2.10 -3.13 16.07
CA ILE A 102 1.29 -3.37 17.26
C ILE A 102 1.41 -2.08 18.08
N ALA A 103 0.38 -1.24 18.03
CA ALA A 103 0.25 -0.08 18.88
C ALA A 103 -0.03 -0.63 20.29
N GLY A 104 1.03 -1.10 20.94
CA GLY A 104 0.90 -1.90 22.14
C GLY A 104 2.03 -2.90 22.29
N THR A 105 3.21 -2.41 22.65
CA THR A 105 3.84 -2.99 23.85
C THR A 105 2.93 -2.69 25.04
N MET A 106 1.83 -3.44 25.12
CA MET A 106 1.30 -3.89 26.39
C MET A 106 1.12 -5.39 26.19
N VAL A 107 2.19 -6.09 26.53
CA VAL A 107 2.20 -7.51 26.84
C VAL A 107 1.07 -7.77 27.85
N ILE A 108 0.43 -8.92 27.67
CA ILE A 108 -0.40 -9.68 28.62
C ILE A 108 -0.34 -9.16 30.07
#